data_AF-A0A0N7A0Y9-F1
#
_entry.id   AF-A0A0N7A0Y9-F1
#
_cell.length_a   1.000
_cell.length_b   1.000
_cell.length_c   1.000
_cell.angle_alpha   90.00
_cell.angle_beta   90.00
_cell.angle_gamma   90.00
#
_symmetry.space_group_name_H-M   'P 1'
#
loop_
_entity.id
_entity.type
_entity.pdbx_description
1 polymer ?
#
loop_
_entity_poly.entity_id
_entity_poly.type
_entity_poly.pdbx_seq_one_letter_code
_entity_poly.pdbx_strand_id
1 'polypeptide(L)'
;MLRRALLGERAAPDQAKDTVVTIVDDTAGAVGGTWSVASGPAVQGCMRDNGARGAAYLLTEMREQRAGDPADDVATVERLWKDKGLSTERHESGGTDPTQGVRGTGGPATSIDFLADERGYSLDAVSVCTAGNAEELQRNGE
;
A
#
# COMPACT_ATOMS: atom_id res chain seq x y z
N MET A 1 -29.09 -13.27 27.02
CA MET A 1 -29.34 -13.90 25.71
C MET A 1 -28.08 -13.77 24.87
N LEU A 2 -27.69 -14.90 24.27
CA LEU A 2 -26.63 -15.15 23.27
C LEU A 2 -25.23 -14.53 23.47
N ARG A 3 -24.36 -15.33 24.12
CA ARG A 3 -22.98 -15.52 23.66
C ARG A 3 -23.04 -16.22 22.29
N ARG A 4 -22.46 -15.63 21.25
CA ARG A 4 -22.09 -16.31 19.99
C ARG A 4 -20.57 -16.47 19.97
N ALA A 5 -20.11 -17.68 19.67
CA ALA A 5 -18.72 -18.10 19.72
C ALA A 5 -18.03 -18.00 18.34
N LEU A 6 -16.78 -17.52 18.35
CA LEU A 6 -15.59 -18.10 17.71
C LEU A 6 -15.68 -18.59 16.24
N LEU A 7 -15.34 -17.69 15.31
CA LEU A 7 -14.41 -17.92 14.19
C LEU A 7 -13.57 -16.63 14.12
N GLY A 8 -12.25 -16.74 14.04
CA GLY A 8 -11.32 -15.61 14.18
C GLY A 8 -11.53 -14.51 13.14
N GLU A 9 -12.38 -13.54 13.45
CA GLU A 9 -12.32 -12.21 12.84
C GLU A 9 -11.03 -11.58 13.40
N ARG A 10 -9.97 -11.54 12.58
CA ARG A 10 -8.77 -10.77 12.90
C ARG A 10 -9.18 -9.36 13.29
N ALA A 11 -8.47 -8.75 14.24
CA ALA A 11 -8.75 -7.36 14.58
C ALA A 11 -8.64 -6.51 13.31
N ALA A 12 -9.51 -5.51 13.16
CA ALA A 12 -9.52 -4.67 11.95
C ALA A 12 -8.14 -4.09 11.59
N PRO A 13 -7.28 -3.70 12.55
CA PRO A 13 -5.90 -3.30 12.26
C PRO A 13 -5.04 -4.41 11.63
N ASP A 14 -5.11 -5.64 12.14
CA ASP A 14 -4.36 -6.78 11.58
C ASP A 14 -4.78 -7.03 10.13
N GLN A 15 -6.09 -6.98 9.85
CA GLN A 15 -6.60 -7.11 8.48
C GLN A 15 -6.11 -5.97 7.58
N ALA A 16 -6.02 -4.75 8.08
CA ALA A 16 -5.51 -3.61 7.34
C ALA A 16 -4.01 -3.77 7.02
N LYS A 17 -3.22 -4.27 7.97
CA LYS A 17 -1.82 -4.61 7.79
C LYS A 17 -1.64 -5.69 6.73
N ASP A 18 -2.38 -6.79 6.83
CA ASP A 18 -2.31 -7.89 5.86
C ASP A 18 -2.69 -7.41 4.45
N THR A 19 -3.70 -6.56 4.36
CA THR A 19 -4.19 -6.04 3.08
C THR A 19 -3.15 -5.14 2.42
N VAL A 20 -2.49 -4.25 3.16
CA VAL A 20 -1.46 -3.37 2.60
C VAL A 20 -0.20 -4.15 2.22
N VAL A 21 0.20 -5.15 3.02
CA VAL A 21 1.31 -6.05 2.68
C VAL A 21 0.99 -6.82 1.41
N THR A 22 -0.20 -7.40 1.31
CA THR A 22 -0.61 -8.21 0.15
C THR A 22 -0.61 -7.41 -1.16
N ILE A 23 -1.16 -6.18 -1.18
CA ILE A 23 -1.16 -5.37 -2.41
C ILE A 23 0.25 -4.94 -2.81
N VAL A 24 1.14 -4.69 -1.84
CA VAL A 24 2.54 -4.37 -2.10
C VAL A 24 3.26 -5.59 -2.68
N ASP A 25 3.15 -6.75 -2.04
CA ASP A 25 3.76 -8.01 -2.49
C ASP A 25 3.28 -8.41 -3.88
N ASP A 26 1.97 -8.31 -4.14
CA ASP A 26 1.40 -8.62 -5.45
C ASP A 26 1.91 -7.67 -6.54
N THR A 27 2.08 -6.38 -6.20
CA THR A 27 2.60 -5.37 -7.13
C THR A 27 4.08 -5.62 -7.41
N ALA A 28 4.89 -5.80 -6.36
CA ALA A 28 6.31 -6.15 -6.47
C ALA A 28 6.52 -7.43 -7.27
N GLY A 29 5.67 -8.45 -7.07
CA GLY A 29 5.69 -9.71 -7.80
C GLY A 29 5.31 -9.58 -9.29
N ALA A 30 4.33 -8.73 -9.61
CA ALA A 30 3.90 -8.51 -10.99
C ALA A 30 4.98 -7.81 -11.84
N VAL A 31 5.74 -6.90 -11.24
CA VAL A 31 6.86 -6.22 -11.89
C VAL A 31 8.14 -7.07 -11.83
N GLY A 32 8.28 -7.90 -10.80
CA GLY A 32 9.46 -8.74 -10.57
C GLY A 32 10.68 -7.95 -10.09
N GLY A 33 11.82 -8.65 -10.01
CA GLY A 33 13.06 -8.15 -9.44
C GLY A 33 13.16 -8.33 -7.92
N THR A 34 14.21 -7.76 -7.33
CA THR A 34 14.49 -7.87 -5.89
C THR A 34 14.14 -6.56 -5.20
N TRP A 35 13.05 -6.58 -4.45
CA TRP A 35 12.57 -5.45 -3.66
C TRP A 35 13.14 -5.50 -2.24
N SER A 36 13.26 -4.33 -1.63
CA SER A 36 13.64 -4.18 -0.23
C SER A 36 12.69 -3.24 0.48
N VAL A 37 12.30 -3.60 1.70
CA VAL A 37 11.51 -2.74 2.58
C VAL A 37 12.35 -1.53 2.98
N ALA A 38 11.92 -0.35 2.57
CA ALA A 38 12.51 0.91 2.99
C ALA A 38 11.86 1.43 4.28
N SER A 39 10.56 1.16 4.47
CA SER A 39 9.81 1.55 5.66
C SER A 39 8.59 0.67 5.88
N GLY A 40 8.29 0.35 7.14
CA GLY A 40 7.06 -0.34 7.54
C GLY A 40 7.09 -1.87 7.44
N PRO A 41 5.92 -2.54 7.48
CA PRO A 41 4.60 -1.96 7.70
C PRO A 41 4.55 -1.29 9.08
N ALA A 42 4.32 0.02 9.11
CA ALA A 42 4.32 0.82 10.33
C ALA A 42 2.94 1.42 10.57
N VAL A 43 2.45 1.34 11.80
CA VAL A 43 1.15 1.90 12.15
C VAL A 43 1.19 3.43 12.32
N GLN A 44 0.17 4.10 11.80
CA GLN A 44 -0.05 5.54 11.93
C GLN A 44 -1.47 5.84 12.37
N GLY A 45 -1.64 6.95 13.09
CA GLY A 45 -2.96 7.48 13.42
C GLY A 45 -3.66 8.03 12.18
N CYS A 46 -4.97 7.79 12.07
CA CYS A 46 -5.79 8.29 10.98
C CYS A 46 -7.17 8.72 11.47
N MET A 47 -7.92 9.42 10.62
CA MET A 47 -9.32 9.81 10.87
C MET A 47 -10.23 9.02 9.93
N ARG A 48 -11.24 8.37 10.50
CA ARG A 48 -12.27 7.67 9.76
C ARG A 48 -13.33 8.66 9.26
N ASP A 49 -14.09 8.28 8.24
CA ASP A 49 -15.15 9.11 7.63
C ASP A 49 -16.21 9.62 8.62
N ASN A 50 -16.42 8.89 9.72
CA ASN A 50 -17.33 9.27 10.80
C ASN A 50 -16.70 10.21 11.85
N GLY A 51 -15.47 10.69 11.62
CA GLY A 51 -14.73 11.56 12.53
C GLY A 51 -14.08 10.84 13.72
N ALA A 52 -14.17 9.51 13.83
CA ALA A 52 -13.47 8.76 14.87
C ALA A 52 -11.98 8.59 14.52
N ARG A 53 -11.13 8.55 15.55
CA ARG A 53 -9.73 8.15 15.40
C ARG A 53 -9.63 6.67 15.00
N GLY A 54 -8.59 6.34 14.26
CA GLY A 54 -8.30 4.99 13.82
C GLY A 54 -6.81 4.74 13.66
N ALA A 55 -6.50 3.56 13.11
CA ALA A 55 -5.16 3.15 12.74
C ALA A 55 -5.12 2.71 11.27
N ALA A 56 -4.03 3.07 10.60
CA ALA A 56 -3.69 2.62 9.25
C ALA A 56 -2.22 2.17 9.24
N TYR A 57 -1.83 1.39 8.25
CA TYR A 57 -0.46 0.92 8.05
C TYR A 57 0.14 1.52 6.79
N LEU A 58 1.38 2.00 6.90
CA LEU A 58 2.22 2.45 5.79
C LEU A 58 3.26 1.37 5.49
N LEU A 59 3.44 1.01 4.22
CA LEU A 59 4.54 0.18 3.75
C LEU A 59 5.17 0.83 2.51
N THR A 60 6.49 0.95 2.52
CA THR A 60 7.28 1.41 1.37
C THR A 60 8.30 0.34 1.00
N GLU A 61 8.27 -0.09 -0.25
CA GLU A 61 9.32 -0.89 -0.85
C GLU A 61 10.05 -0.12 -1.95
N MET A 62 11.33 -0.42 -2.11
CA MET A 62 12.18 0.14 -3.16
C MET A 62 12.88 -0.98 -3.92
N ARG A 63 13.13 -0.72 -5.20
CA ARG A 63 13.90 -1.59 -6.09
C ARG A 63 14.90 -0.76 -6.87
N GLU A 64 16.17 -1.16 -6.83
CA GLU A 64 17.14 -0.61 -7.78
C GLU A 64 16.80 -1.06 -9.21
N GLN A 65 16.95 -0.15 -10.18
CA GLN A 65 16.70 -0.53 -11.55
C GLN A 65 17.88 -1.31 -12.13
N ARG A 66 17.61 -2.54 -12.56
CA ARG A 66 18.61 -3.45 -13.16
C ARG A 66 18.12 -4.11 -14.45
N ALA A 67 16.81 -4.13 -14.68
CA ALA A 67 16.15 -4.71 -15.85
C ALA A 67 14.67 -4.29 -15.88
N GLY A 68 14.04 -4.34 -17.05
CA GLY A 68 12.65 -3.93 -17.26
C GLY A 68 12.55 -2.55 -17.92
N ASP A 69 11.40 -2.27 -18.51
CA ASP A 69 11.08 -0.96 -19.07
C ASP A 69 10.12 -0.24 -18.11
N PRO A 70 10.47 0.95 -17.58
CA PRO A 70 9.63 1.67 -16.62
C PRO A 70 8.20 1.94 -17.11
N ALA A 71 8.01 2.21 -18.41
CA ALA A 71 6.70 2.52 -18.95
C ALA A 71 5.82 1.26 -19.04
N ASP A 72 6.40 0.13 -19.46
CA ASP A 72 5.73 -1.18 -19.47
C ASP A 72 5.38 -1.66 -18.05
N ASP A 73 6.26 -1.41 -17.09
CA ASP A 73 6.06 -1.75 -15.69
C ASP A 73 4.94 -0.91 -15.07
N VAL A 74 4.91 0.41 -15.30
CA VAL A 74 3.77 1.28 -14.91
C VAL A 74 2.46 0.79 -15.52
N ALA A 75 2.46 0.40 -16.80
CA ALA A 75 1.27 -0.13 -17.46
C ALA A 75 0.81 -1.47 -16.86
N THR A 76 1.75 -2.30 -16.41
CA THR A 76 1.48 -3.58 -15.74
C THR A 76 0.84 -3.38 -14.38
N VAL A 77 1.41 -2.47 -13.57
CA VAL A 77 0.85 -2.10 -12.27
C VAL A 77 -0.53 -1.48 -12.41
N GLU A 78 -0.75 -0.60 -13.37
CA GLU A 78 -2.06 0.01 -13.62
C GLU A 78 -3.14 -1.05 -13.89
N ARG A 79 -2.85 -2.06 -14.73
CA ARG A 79 -3.79 -3.15 -15.00
C ARG A 79 -4.07 -3.97 -13.74
N LEU A 80 -3.02 -4.38 -13.02
CA LEU A 80 -3.15 -5.13 -11.78
C LEU A 80 -4.07 -4.44 -10.77
N TRP A 81 -3.87 -3.13 -10.59
CA TRP A 81 -4.64 -2.36 -9.62
C TRP A 81 -6.10 -2.18 -10.04
N LYS A 82 -6.38 -1.97 -11.33
CA LYS A 82 -7.76 -1.96 -11.86
C LYS A 82 -8.45 -3.30 -11.62
N ASP A 83 -7.77 -4.41 -11.88
CA ASP A 83 -8.31 -5.76 -11.66
C ASP A 83 -8.59 -6.04 -10.18
N LYS A 84 -7.85 -5.40 -9.28
CA LYS A 84 -8.06 -5.43 -7.82
C LYS A 84 -9.07 -4.39 -7.32
N GLY A 85 -9.72 -3.64 -8.20
CA GLY A 85 -10.80 -2.72 -7.88
C GLY A 85 -10.33 -1.33 -7.40
N LEU A 86 -9.06 -0.97 -7.60
CA LEU A 86 -8.60 0.39 -7.37
C LEU A 86 -8.96 1.29 -8.55
N SER A 87 -9.29 2.54 -8.25
CA SER A 87 -9.26 3.60 -9.26
C SER A 87 -7.82 4.04 -9.47
N THR A 88 -7.39 4.20 -10.73
CA THR A 88 -6.00 4.52 -11.06
C THR A 88 -5.88 5.81 -11.84
N GLU A 89 -4.82 6.58 -11.55
CA GLU A 89 -4.45 7.78 -12.28
C GLU A 89 -2.95 7.72 -12.62
N ARG A 90 -2.60 7.86 -13.90
CA ARG A 90 -1.20 8.02 -14.30
C ARG A 90 -0.74 9.44 -13.98
N HIS A 91 0.49 9.58 -13.53
CA HIS A 91 1.08 10.88 -13.22
C HIS A 91 2.59 10.88 -13.50
N GLU A 92 3.14 12.08 -13.43
CA GLU A 92 4.57 12.36 -13.55
C GLU A 92 5.02 13.10 -12.30
N SER A 93 6.17 12.73 -11.75
CA SER A 93 6.74 13.32 -10.54
C SER A 93 8.14 13.85 -10.80
N GLY A 94 8.46 15.04 -10.26
CA GLY A 94 9.78 15.64 -10.37
C GLY A 94 9.87 16.78 -11.38
N GLY A 95 11.07 16.98 -11.95
CA GLY A 95 11.44 18.13 -12.76
C GLY A 95 11.61 17.81 -14.25
N THR A 96 12.73 18.23 -14.83
CA THR A 96 13.01 18.13 -16.28
C THR A 96 13.02 16.71 -16.84
N ASP A 97 13.26 15.71 -15.99
CA ASP A 97 13.21 14.28 -16.31
C ASP A 97 12.24 13.62 -15.31
N PRO A 98 10.92 13.64 -15.61
CA PRO A 98 9.91 13.21 -14.66
C PRO A 98 9.90 11.68 -14.51
N THR A 99 9.83 11.22 -13.26
CA THR A 99 9.57 9.82 -12.95
C THR A 99 8.13 9.50 -13.30
N GLN A 100 7.91 8.44 -14.08
CA GLN A 100 6.57 8.00 -14.44
C GLN A 100 5.93 7.27 -13.27
N GLY A 101 4.64 7.51 -13.09
CA GLY A 101 3.91 6.95 -11.97
C GLY A 101 2.48 6.55 -12.28
N VAL A 102 1.96 5.71 -11.40
CA VAL A 102 0.53 5.44 -11.27
C VAL A 102 0.15 5.53 -9.80
N ARG A 103 -0.97 6.19 -9.53
CA ARG A 103 -1.62 6.26 -8.23
C ARG A 103 -2.88 5.43 -8.23
N GLY A 104 -3.01 4.52 -7.27
CA GLY A 104 -4.22 3.79 -6.96
C GLY A 104 -4.93 4.38 -5.74
N THR A 105 -6.25 4.52 -5.80
CA THR A 105 -7.08 4.93 -4.65
C THR A 105 -8.33 4.07 -4.53
N GLY A 106 -8.84 3.96 -3.31
CA GLY A 106 -9.98 3.10 -3.01
C GLY A 106 -9.64 1.60 -3.07
N GLY A 107 -10.62 0.76 -2.76
CA GLY A 107 -10.42 -0.69 -2.70
C GLY A 107 -9.61 -1.12 -1.45
N PRO A 108 -8.58 -1.98 -1.59
CA PRO A 108 -7.83 -2.54 -0.46
C PRO A 108 -6.93 -1.52 0.27
N ALA A 109 -6.64 -0.37 -0.34
CA ALA A 109 -5.80 0.69 0.21
C ALA A 109 -6.53 2.04 0.18
N THR A 110 -6.19 2.95 1.08
CA THR A 110 -6.62 4.35 0.93
C THR A 110 -5.85 5.01 -0.21
N SER A 111 -4.55 4.73 -0.32
CA SER A 111 -3.69 5.17 -1.41
C SER A 111 -2.57 4.17 -1.63
N ILE A 112 -2.18 3.98 -2.90
CA ILE A 112 -0.95 3.30 -3.29
C ILE A 112 -0.32 4.06 -4.47
N ASP A 113 1.00 4.23 -4.47
CA ASP A 113 1.73 4.97 -5.49
C ASP A 113 2.91 4.12 -5.95
N PHE A 114 3.05 3.99 -7.26
CA PHE A 114 4.16 3.29 -7.90
C PHE A 114 4.86 4.26 -8.81
N LEU A 115 6.16 4.45 -8.58
CA LEU A 115 7.03 5.30 -9.36
C LEU A 115 8.13 4.43 -9.98
N ALA A 116 8.41 4.64 -11.27
CA ALA A 116 9.44 3.92 -11.98
C ALA A 116 10.20 4.84 -12.94
N ASP A 117 11.53 4.77 -12.88
CA ASP A 117 12.42 5.33 -13.88
C ASP A 117 13.73 4.53 -13.95
N GLU A 118 14.69 5.00 -14.75
CA GLU A 118 15.98 4.33 -14.96
C GLU A 118 16.86 4.24 -13.69
N ARG A 119 16.57 5.02 -12.65
CA ARG A 119 17.34 5.05 -11.38
C ARG A 119 16.84 3.99 -10.40
N GLY A 120 15.56 3.65 -10.45
CA GLY A 120 14.94 2.77 -9.48
C GLY A 120 13.46 3.05 -9.31
N TYR A 121 12.81 2.15 -8.58
CA TYR A 121 11.37 2.15 -8.40
C TYR A 121 11.03 2.34 -6.92
N SER A 122 9.91 3.01 -6.66
CA SER A 122 9.30 3.06 -5.33
C SER A 122 7.85 2.59 -5.37
N LEU A 123 7.43 1.94 -4.30
CA LEU A 123 6.08 1.48 -4.09
C LEU A 123 5.66 1.86 -2.68
N ASP A 124 4.73 2.81 -2.58
CA ASP A 124 4.29 3.41 -1.34
C ASP A 124 2.80 3.14 -1.13
N ALA A 125 2.43 2.46 -0.04
CA ALA A 125 1.05 2.06 0.20
C ALA A 125 0.57 2.44 1.61
N VAL A 126 -0.68 2.90 1.70
CA VAL A 126 -1.37 3.19 2.95
C VAL A 126 -2.67 2.40 3.01
N SER A 127 -2.81 1.56 4.03
CA SER A 127 -4.03 0.78 4.27
C SER A 127 -5.24 1.69 4.51
N VAL A 128 -6.43 1.11 4.41
CA VAL A 128 -7.64 1.78 4.90
C VAL A 128 -7.54 2.13 6.38
N CYS A 129 -8.16 3.25 6.77
CA CYS A 129 -8.26 3.65 8.17
C CYS A 129 -9.28 2.78 8.91
N THR A 130 -8.83 1.99 9.87
CA THR A 130 -9.67 1.04 10.62
C THR A 130 -9.88 1.47 12.06
N ALA A 131 -10.83 0.81 12.75
CA ALA A 131 -10.98 0.99 14.19
C ALA A 131 -9.73 0.46 14.91
N GLY A 132 -9.11 1.29 15.74
CA GLY A 132 -7.92 0.93 16.50
C GLY A 132 -7.30 2.13 17.19
N ASN A 133 -6.51 1.87 18.23
CA ASN A 133 -5.71 2.89 18.91
C ASN A 133 -4.27 2.82 18.40
N ALA A 134 -3.91 3.70 17.46
CA ALA A 134 -2.58 3.71 16.85
C ALA A 134 -1.45 3.82 17.90
N GLU A 135 -1.61 4.62 18.95
CA GLU A 135 -0.58 4.75 19.99
C GLU A 135 -0.37 3.45 20.79
N GLU A 136 -1.45 2.69 21.00
CA GLU A 136 -1.37 1.40 21.67
C GLU A 136 -0.70 0.35 20.77
N LEU A 137 -1.05 0.33 19.49
CA LEU A 137 -0.43 -0.54 18.49
C LEU A 137 1.09 -0.25 18.39
N GLN A 138 1.48 1.03 18.32
CA GLN A 138 2.91 1.43 18.33
C GLN A 138 3.63 0.96 19.59
N ARG A 139 3.01 1.11 20.77
CA ARG A 139 3.59 0.61 22.03
C ARG A 139 3.74 -0.90 22.07
N ASN A 140 2.91 -1.62 21.32
CA ASN A 140 2.96 -3.07 21.19
C ASN A 140 3.92 -3.56 20.09
N GLY A 141 4.59 -2.64 19.37
CA GLY A 141 5.58 -2.96 18.35
C GLY A 141 5.04 -3.10 16.93
N GLU A 142 3.83 -2.58 16.68
CA GLU A 142 3.27 -2.42 15.32
C GLU A 142 3.72 -1.13 14.64
#